data_AF-A0A251STK4-F1
#
_entry.id   AF-A0A251STK4-F1
#
_cell.length_a   1.000
_cell.length_b   1.000
_cell.length_c   1.000
_cell.angle_alpha   90.00
_cell.angle_beta   90.00
_cell.angle_gamma   90.00
#
_symmetry.space_group_name_H-M   'P 1'
#
loop_
_entity.id
_entity.type
_entity.pdbx_description
1 polymer ?
#
loop_
_entity_poly.entity_id
_entity_poly.type
_entity_poly.pdbx_seq_one_letter_code
_entity_poly.pdbx_strand_id
1 'polypeptide(L)'
;MSKLNLGPVKAFNVMKTCFGRFEDVGVSKVEFKNYKRQINLFIGEYDADMVVKYLNEKKKHSQPNLSYDYITDEENRLKGLFWCDDQAKHNYHVFGDVISFDATYRSNKYSMVFVPFTGIDNHHCNVTFGATLLASETADTYIWLLRVFLKAVGSQPKVVVTDQDPTMKKAISVVFVDTRHQLCMWYVMHKLSLKVFMLFYVWHFRIHCILKYMAFCTLLLFF
;
A
#
# COMPACT_ATOMS: atom_id res chain seq x y z
N MET A 1 10.84 -2.16 -16.18
CA MET A 1 11.77 -1.58 -15.18
C MET A 1 12.52 -2.71 -14.49
N SER A 2 13.77 -2.49 -14.07
CA SER A 2 14.56 -3.53 -13.41
C SER A 2 13.92 -3.91 -12.07
N LYS A 3 13.85 -5.21 -11.77
CA LYS A 3 13.29 -5.73 -10.50
C LYS A 3 14.02 -5.19 -9.25
N LEU A 4 15.26 -4.71 -9.43
CA LEU A 4 16.17 -4.29 -8.35
C LEU A 4 16.12 -2.80 -8.03
N ASN A 5 15.27 -2.02 -8.72
CA ASN A 5 15.09 -0.57 -8.52
C ASN A 5 16.41 0.24 -8.46
N LEU A 6 17.40 -0.16 -9.25
CA LEU A 6 18.72 0.47 -9.27
C LEU A 6 18.67 1.81 -10.02
N GLY A 7 19.09 2.89 -9.36
CA GLY A 7 19.32 4.17 -10.02
C GLY A 7 20.38 4.07 -11.13
N PRO A 8 20.36 4.95 -12.15
CA PRO A 8 21.20 4.82 -13.35
C PRO A 8 22.70 4.75 -13.03
N VAL A 9 23.14 5.46 -11.99
CA VAL A 9 24.55 5.44 -11.54
C VAL A 9 24.92 4.12 -10.85
N LYS A 10 24.02 3.58 -10.01
CA LYS A 10 24.25 2.28 -9.36
C LYS A 10 24.22 1.16 -10.38
N ALA A 11 23.30 1.21 -11.34
CA ALA A 11 23.23 0.25 -12.45
C ALA A 11 24.53 0.25 -13.28
N PHE A 12 25.06 1.43 -13.62
CA PHE A 12 26.35 1.54 -14.30
C PHE A 12 27.50 0.95 -13.48
N ASN A 13 27.54 1.21 -12.16
CA ASN A 13 28.59 0.65 -11.30
C ASN A 13 28.50 -0.88 -11.18
N VAL A 14 27.30 -1.46 -11.14
CA VAL A 14 27.11 -2.91 -11.17
C VAL A 14 27.64 -3.50 -12.48
N MET A 15 27.30 -2.89 -13.61
CA MET A 15 27.82 -3.30 -14.92
C MET A 15 29.35 -3.20 -14.95
N LYS A 16 29.93 -2.11 -14.45
CA LYS A 16 31.38 -1.99 -14.32
C LYS A 16 31.99 -3.16 -13.53
N THR A 17 31.39 -3.55 -12.40
CA THR A 17 31.88 -4.68 -11.61
C THR A 17 31.78 -6.00 -12.38
N CYS A 18 30.71 -6.21 -13.16
CA CYS A 18 30.56 -7.41 -13.99
C CYS A 18 31.56 -7.50 -15.15
N PHE A 19 31.90 -6.36 -15.77
CA PHE A 19 32.81 -6.29 -16.93
C PHE A 19 34.26 -5.94 -16.56
N GLY A 20 34.56 -5.71 -15.28
CA GLY A 20 35.91 -5.46 -14.76
C GLY A 20 36.42 -4.02 -14.93
N ARG A 21 36.28 -3.41 -16.12
CA ARG A 21 36.74 -2.04 -16.41
C ARG A 21 35.63 -1.15 -16.94
N PHE A 22 35.86 0.17 -16.93
CA PHE A 22 34.91 1.15 -17.46
C PHE A 22 34.80 1.11 -18.98
N GLU A 23 35.91 0.86 -19.68
CA GLU A 23 35.94 0.78 -21.14
C GLU A 23 35.14 -0.41 -21.68
N ASP A 24 35.12 -1.53 -20.94
CA ASP A 24 34.53 -2.80 -21.35
C ASP A 24 33.00 -2.85 -21.23
N VAL A 25 32.39 -1.87 -20.54
CA VAL A 25 30.92 -1.76 -20.42
C VAL A 25 30.29 -1.31 -21.73
N GLY A 26 31.06 -0.67 -22.63
CA GLY A 26 30.60 -0.23 -23.96
C GLY A 26 29.62 0.95 -23.97
N VAL A 27 29.21 1.46 -22.81
CA VAL A 27 28.33 2.61 -22.62
C VAL A 27 28.75 3.40 -21.39
N SER A 28 28.57 4.71 -21.41
CA SER A 28 28.96 5.63 -20.36
C SER A 28 27.87 5.80 -19.28
N LYS A 29 28.30 6.27 -18.10
CA LYS A 29 27.39 6.71 -17.02
C LYS A 29 26.38 7.77 -17.48
N VAL A 30 26.76 8.62 -18.43
CA VAL A 30 25.90 9.68 -18.98
C VAL A 30 24.79 9.06 -19.83
N GLU A 31 25.08 8.03 -20.60
CA GLU A 31 24.08 7.31 -21.39
C GLU A 31 23.06 6.60 -20.51
N PHE A 32 23.46 5.99 -19.39
CA PHE A 32 22.52 5.47 -18.39
C PHE A 32 21.57 6.55 -17.85
N LYS A 33 22.08 7.75 -17.58
CA LYS A 33 21.26 8.89 -17.15
C LYS A 33 20.34 9.38 -18.27
N ASN A 34 20.84 9.49 -19.50
CA ASN A 34 20.07 9.91 -20.67
C ASN A 34 18.96 8.91 -20.99
N TYR A 35 19.23 7.61 -20.89
CA TYR A 35 18.24 6.56 -21.06
C TYR A 35 17.14 6.64 -19.99
N LYS A 36 17.51 6.83 -18.72
CA LYS A 36 16.52 7.06 -17.65
C LYS A 36 15.69 8.33 -17.91
N ARG A 37 16.31 9.40 -18.43
CA ARG A 37 15.61 10.63 -18.83
C ARG A 37 14.64 10.36 -19.97
N GLN A 38 15.05 9.63 -21.02
CA GLN A 38 14.19 9.26 -22.13
C GLN A 38 13.01 8.40 -21.68
N ILE A 39 13.21 7.43 -20.78
CA ILE A 39 12.11 6.66 -20.18
C ILE A 39 11.15 7.60 -19.45
N ASN A 40 11.66 8.53 -18.63
CA ASN A 40 10.80 9.46 -17.91
C ASN A 40 10.04 10.40 -18.86
N LEU A 41 10.65 10.81 -19.97
CA LEU A 41 9.99 11.61 -21.02
C LEU A 41 8.93 10.80 -21.78
N PHE A 42 9.21 9.52 -22.07
CA PHE A 42 8.27 8.60 -22.69
C PHE A 42 7.05 8.34 -21.81
N ILE A 43 7.27 8.13 -20.51
CA ILE A 43 6.19 7.99 -19.52
C ILE A 43 5.39 9.30 -19.45
N GLY A 44 6.07 10.45 -19.38
CA GLY A 44 5.42 11.76 -19.45
C GLY A 44 4.27 11.90 -18.45
N GLU A 45 3.10 12.24 -18.98
CA GLU A 45 1.81 12.38 -18.28
C GLU A 45 0.92 11.12 -18.40
N TYR A 46 1.42 10.08 -19.05
CA TYR A 46 0.66 8.85 -19.35
C TYR A 46 0.87 7.75 -18.30
N ASP A 47 1.49 8.05 -17.16
CA ASP A 47 1.86 7.04 -16.18
C ASP A 47 0.65 6.36 -15.54
N ALA A 48 -0.40 7.12 -15.21
CA ALA A 48 -1.67 6.59 -14.73
C ALA A 48 -2.31 5.66 -15.77
N ASP A 49 -2.39 6.09 -17.03
CA ASP A 49 -2.92 5.30 -18.14
C ASP A 49 -2.11 4.02 -18.36
N MET A 50 -0.79 4.09 -18.26
CA MET A 50 0.09 2.93 -18.36
C MET A 50 -0.16 1.91 -17.25
N VAL A 51 -0.41 2.36 -16.00
CA VAL A 51 -0.74 1.46 -14.88
C VAL A 51 -2.11 0.81 -15.10
N VAL A 52 -3.13 1.58 -15.49
CA VAL A 52 -4.47 1.04 -15.79
C VAL A 52 -4.40 0.05 -16.95
N LYS A 53 -3.67 0.37 -18.02
CA LYS A 53 -3.42 -0.54 -19.14
C LYS A 53 -2.72 -1.81 -18.67
N TYR A 54 -1.69 -1.69 -17.83
CA TYR A 54 -0.99 -2.85 -17.27
C TYR A 54 -1.93 -3.75 -16.45
N LEU A 55 -2.78 -3.19 -15.58
CA LEU A 55 -3.74 -3.97 -14.79
C LEU A 55 -4.78 -4.65 -15.69
N ASN A 56 -5.24 -3.97 -16.75
CA ASN A 56 -6.12 -4.55 -17.77
C ASN A 56 -5.48 -5.77 -18.45
N GLU A 57 -4.26 -5.61 -18.96
CA GLU A 57 -3.56 -6.68 -19.66
C GLU A 57 -3.22 -7.84 -18.71
N LYS A 58 -2.81 -7.52 -17.47
CA LYS A 58 -2.57 -8.51 -16.42
C LYS A 58 -3.84 -9.30 -16.11
N LYS A 59 -5.00 -8.64 -16.03
CA LYS A 59 -6.28 -9.31 -15.82
C LYS A 59 -6.64 -10.23 -16.98
N LYS A 60 -6.50 -9.76 -18.22
CA LYS A 60 -6.85 -10.54 -19.42
C LYS A 60 -5.96 -11.76 -19.64
N HIS A 61 -4.66 -11.63 -19.40
CA HIS A 61 -3.67 -12.62 -19.85
C HIS A 61 -3.04 -13.45 -18.73
N SER A 62 -2.99 -12.94 -17.50
CA SER A 62 -2.21 -13.57 -16.42
C SER A 62 -3.03 -13.89 -15.17
N GLN A 63 -3.97 -13.04 -14.79
CA GLN A 63 -4.72 -13.14 -13.53
C GLN A 63 -6.19 -12.76 -13.73
N PRO A 64 -7.04 -13.66 -14.26
CA PRO A 64 -8.46 -13.39 -14.50
C PRO A 64 -9.23 -12.91 -13.27
N ASN A 65 -8.83 -13.39 -12.09
CA ASN A 65 -9.42 -13.05 -10.80
C ASN A 65 -8.93 -11.71 -10.23
N LEU A 66 -8.05 -10.97 -10.91
CA LEU A 66 -7.64 -9.63 -10.49
C LEU A 66 -8.85 -8.69 -10.46
N SER A 67 -9.12 -8.12 -9.28
CA SER A 67 -10.05 -6.99 -9.13
C SER A 67 -9.26 -5.71 -9.03
N TYR A 68 -9.62 -4.72 -9.82
CA TYR A 68 -9.10 -3.38 -9.68
C TYR A 68 -10.20 -2.39 -10.08
N ASP A 69 -10.15 -1.18 -9.53
CA ASP A 69 -11.07 -0.08 -9.85
C ASP A 69 -10.32 1.24 -9.66
N TYR A 70 -10.73 2.28 -10.38
CA TYR A 70 -10.07 3.58 -10.31
C TYR A 70 -11.03 4.74 -10.53
N ILE A 71 -10.66 5.90 -9.99
CA ILE A 71 -11.39 7.16 -10.17
C ILE A 71 -10.42 8.25 -10.61
N THR A 72 -10.89 9.12 -11.49
CA THR A 72 -10.17 10.28 -11.97
C THR A 72 -10.83 11.58 -11.51
N ASP A 73 -10.09 12.68 -11.56
CA ASP A 73 -10.64 14.03 -11.39
C ASP A 73 -11.15 14.62 -12.73
N GLU A 74 -11.60 15.87 -12.69
CA GLU A 74 -12.12 16.59 -13.86
C GLU A 74 -11.07 16.81 -14.96
N GLU A 75 -9.78 16.77 -14.61
CA GLU A 75 -8.64 16.89 -15.53
C GLU A 75 -8.14 15.51 -15.99
N ASN A 76 -8.90 14.43 -15.73
CA ASN A 76 -8.55 13.04 -16.04
C ASN A 76 -7.28 12.54 -15.31
N ARG A 77 -6.90 13.15 -14.19
CA ARG A 77 -5.79 12.68 -13.35
C ARG A 77 -6.27 11.62 -12.38
N LEU A 78 -5.41 10.64 -12.10
CA LEU A 78 -5.74 9.54 -11.18
C LEU A 78 -5.95 10.06 -9.75
N LYS A 79 -7.18 9.97 -9.26
CA LYS A 79 -7.55 10.33 -7.89
C LYS A 79 -7.53 9.14 -6.94
N GLY A 80 -7.82 7.95 -7.44
CA GLY A 80 -7.86 6.73 -6.66
C GLY A 80 -7.62 5.51 -7.54
N LEU A 81 -6.83 4.55 -7.06
CA LEU A 81 -6.61 3.26 -7.71
C LEU A 81 -6.56 2.17 -6.65
N PHE A 82 -7.46 1.19 -6.75
CA PHE A 82 -7.49 0.00 -5.91
C PHE A 82 -7.11 -1.23 -6.74
N TRP A 83 -6.38 -2.17 -6.16
CA TRP A 83 -6.18 -3.50 -6.72
C TRP A 83 -6.15 -4.59 -5.64
N CYS A 84 -6.62 -5.76 -6.03
CA CYS A 84 -6.72 -6.95 -5.20
C CYS A 84 -6.57 -8.17 -6.11
N ASP A 85 -5.45 -8.87 -5.97
CA ASP A 85 -5.16 -10.08 -6.74
C ASP A 85 -5.82 -11.32 -6.12
N ASP A 86 -5.67 -12.46 -6.79
CA ASP A 86 -6.32 -13.70 -6.38
C ASP A 86 -5.83 -14.20 -5.01
N GLN A 87 -4.53 -14.03 -4.74
CA GLN A 87 -3.94 -14.39 -3.46
C GLN A 87 -4.50 -13.52 -2.34
N ALA A 88 -4.61 -12.21 -2.56
CA ALA A 88 -5.17 -11.27 -1.60
C ALA A 88 -6.64 -11.57 -1.27
N LYS A 89 -7.44 -11.99 -2.26
CA LYS A 89 -8.82 -12.46 -2.04
C LYS A 89 -8.87 -13.74 -1.25
N HIS A 90 -8.03 -14.73 -1.61
CA HIS A 90 -7.96 -15.99 -0.90
C HIS A 90 -7.55 -15.77 0.57
N ASN A 91 -6.55 -14.93 0.79
CA ASN A 91 -6.11 -14.52 2.10
C ASN A 91 -7.25 -13.88 2.91
N TYR A 92 -8.04 -13.00 2.31
CA TYR A 92 -9.18 -12.39 2.98
C TYR A 92 -10.25 -13.43 3.33
N HIS A 93 -10.50 -14.39 2.44
CA HIS A 93 -11.47 -15.45 2.72
C HIS A 93 -11.11 -16.28 3.95
N VAL A 94 -9.81 -16.51 4.20
CA VAL A 94 -9.32 -17.31 5.33
C VAL A 94 -9.09 -16.45 6.59
N PHE A 95 -8.57 -15.23 6.45
CA PHE A 95 -8.07 -14.40 7.55
C PHE A 95 -8.76 -13.02 7.70
N GLY A 96 -9.80 -12.75 6.91
CA GLY A 96 -10.46 -11.43 6.81
C GLY A 96 -11.45 -11.09 7.93
N ASP A 97 -11.56 -11.92 8.98
CA ASP A 97 -12.41 -11.64 10.13
C ASP A 97 -12.02 -10.34 10.84
N VAL A 98 -10.72 -10.07 10.94
CA VAL A 98 -10.15 -8.85 11.52
C VAL A 98 -9.19 -8.24 10.50
N ILE A 99 -9.48 -7.02 10.06
CA ILE A 99 -8.62 -6.30 9.12
C ILE A 99 -8.15 -4.98 9.71
N SER A 100 -7.01 -4.53 9.21
CA SER A 100 -6.46 -3.19 9.44
C SER A 100 -6.15 -2.53 8.10
N PHE A 101 -6.47 -1.25 7.99
CA PHE A 101 -5.98 -0.41 6.90
C PHE A 101 -5.58 0.94 7.45
N ASP A 102 -4.48 1.47 6.93
CA ASP A 102 -3.93 2.74 7.37
C ASP A 102 -3.34 3.51 6.19
N ALA A 103 -3.42 4.83 6.26
CA ALA A 103 -2.87 5.73 5.27
C ALA A 103 -1.38 5.94 5.52
N THR A 104 -0.54 5.26 4.72
CA THR A 104 0.91 5.43 4.82
C THR A 104 1.41 6.59 3.96
N TYR A 105 2.47 7.24 4.46
CA TYR A 105 3.07 8.48 3.96
C TYR A 105 3.08 8.66 2.43
N ARG A 106 2.91 9.91 2.01
CA ARG A 106 2.97 10.43 0.63
C ARG A 106 4.39 10.37 0.05
N SER A 107 4.92 9.17 -0.13
CA SER A 107 6.31 8.91 -0.52
C SER A 107 6.55 8.89 -2.04
N ASN A 108 5.50 8.88 -2.85
CA ASN A 108 5.63 8.92 -4.31
C ASN A 108 5.70 10.36 -4.86
N LYS A 109 6.16 10.50 -6.10
CA LYS A 109 6.27 11.78 -6.84
C LYS A 109 4.97 12.59 -6.87
N TYR A 110 3.83 11.91 -6.76
CA TYR A 110 2.49 12.50 -6.87
C TYR A 110 1.87 12.79 -5.52
N SER A 111 2.61 12.58 -4.43
CA SER A 111 2.13 12.74 -3.06
C SER A 111 0.82 11.97 -2.79
N MET A 112 0.59 10.85 -3.48
CA MET A 112 -0.54 9.96 -3.23
C MET A 112 -0.28 9.12 -1.99
N VAL A 113 -1.34 8.85 -1.25
CA VAL A 113 -1.37 8.05 -0.04
C VAL A 113 -1.50 6.59 -0.41
N PHE A 114 -0.66 5.74 0.16
CA PHE A 114 -0.75 4.30 -0.02
C PHE A 114 -1.53 3.68 1.15
N VAL A 115 -2.62 2.99 0.85
CA VAL A 115 -3.53 2.37 1.82
C VAL A 115 -3.57 0.86 1.60
N PRO A 116 -2.73 0.06 2.29
CA PRO A 116 -2.83 -1.38 2.26
C PRO A 116 -3.94 -1.88 3.19
N PHE A 117 -4.68 -2.90 2.76
CA PHE A 117 -5.53 -3.70 3.64
C PHE A 117 -4.75 -4.91 4.10
N THR A 118 -4.68 -5.11 5.42
CA THR A 118 -3.87 -6.15 6.04
C THR A 118 -4.64 -6.88 7.12
N GLY A 119 -4.20 -8.10 7.43
CA GLY A 119 -4.64 -8.89 8.56
C GLY A 119 -3.49 -9.73 9.09
N ILE A 120 -3.84 -10.75 9.88
CA ILE A 120 -2.88 -11.63 10.55
C ILE A 120 -3.27 -13.08 10.27
N ASP A 121 -2.31 -13.89 9.84
CA ASP A 121 -2.53 -15.33 9.68
C ASP A 121 -2.34 -16.12 10.99
N ASN A 122 -2.51 -17.44 10.90
CA ASN A 122 -2.34 -18.36 12.02
C ASN A 122 -0.90 -18.44 12.55
N HIS A 123 0.09 -17.94 11.81
CA HIS A 123 1.49 -17.87 12.20
C HIS A 123 1.88 -16.50 12.74
N HIS A 124 0.90 -15.62 12.96
CA HIS A 124 1.11 -14.23 13.35
C HIS A 124 1.88 -13.41 12.31
N CYS A 125 1.87 -13.81 11.04
CA CYS A 125 2.46 -13.04 9.96
C CYS A 125 1.45 -12.06 9.37
N ASN A 126 1.95 -10.93 8.86
CA ASN A 126 1.12 -9.96 8.16
C ASN A 126 0.69 -10.55 6.81
N VAL A 127 -0.59 -10.43 6.51
CA VAL A 127 -1.15 -10.83 5.24
C VAL A 127 -1.87 -9.66 4.60
N THR A 128 -1.65 -9.43 3.31
CA THR A 128 -2.28 -8.35 2.55
C THR A 128 -3.53 -8.85 1.82
N PHE A 129 -4.60 -8.07 1.87
CA PHE A 129 -5.91 -8.32 1.25
C PHE A 129 -6.22 -7.40 0.06
N GLY A 130 -5.33 -6.46 -0.22
CA GLY A 130 -5.45 -5.51 -1.32
C GLY A 130 -4.72 -4.24 -0.97
N ALA A 131 -4.60 -3.33 -1.94
CA ALA A 131 -3.97 -2.05 -1.70
C ALA A 131 -4.53 -0.97 -2.61
N THR A 132 -4.29 0.27 -2.18
CA THR A 132 -4.86 1.46 -2.83
C THR A 132 -3.86 2.59 -2.88
N LEU A 133 -3.94 3.40 -3.93
CA LEU A 133 -3.37 4.73 -4.00
C LEU A 133 -4.49 5.76 -4.01
N LEU A 134 -4.44 6.77 -3.13
CA LEU A 134 -5.41 7.85 -3.05
C LEU A 134 -4.71 9.21 -3.14
N ALA A 135 -5.22 10.12 -3.96
CA ALA A 135 -4.72 11.50 -4.01
C ALA A 135 -5.15 12.32 -2.77
N SER A 136 -6.34 12.05 -2.24
CA SER A 136 -6.94 12.76 -1.11
C SER A 136 -7.57 11.83 -0.07
N GLU A 137 -7.47 12.19 1.20
CA GLU A 137 -7.99 11.46 2.35
C GLU A 137 -9.33 12.08 2.80
N THR A 138 -10.36 11.98 1.96
CA THR A 138 -11.70 12.52 2.25
C THR A 138 -12.69 11.40 2.51
N ALA A 139 -13.86 11.73 3.09
CA ALA A 139 -14.86 10.73 3.43
C ALA A 139 -15.33 10.00 2.18
N ASP A 140 -15.50 10.73 1.09
CA ASP A 140 -15.97 10.18 -0.18
C ASP A 140 -14.93 9.25 -0.83
N THR A 141 -13.63 9.57 -0.73
CA THR A 141 -12.58 8.67 -1.25
C THR A 141 -12.48 7.39 -0.43
N TYR A 142 -12.61 7.46 0.89
CA TYR A 142 -12.67 6.24 1.71
C TYR A 142 -13.96 5.45 1.50
N ILE A 143 -15.12 6.10 1.32
CA ILE A 143 -16.37 5.41 0.99
C ILE A 143 -16.25 4.67 -0.34
N TRP A 144 -15.71 5.33 -1.38
CA TRP A 144 -15.42 4.68 -2.66
C TRP A 144 -14.50 3.48 -2.46
N LEU A 145 -13.39 3.68 -1.75
CA LEU A 145 -12.41 2.65 -1.48
C LEU A 145 -13.04 1.42 -0.79
N LEU A 146 -13.76 1.61 0.32
CA LEU A 146 -14.36 0.51 1.06
C LEU A 146 -15.43 -0.22 0.23
N ARG A 147 -16.18 0.49 -0.62
CA ARG A 147 -17.15 -0.14 -1.55
C ARG A 147 -16.46 -1.00 -2.60
N VAL A 148 -15.37 -0.52 -3.18
CA VAL A 148 -14.57 -1.28 -4.14
C VAL A 148 -13.95 -2.51 -3.48
N PHE A 149 -13.38 -2.35 -2.28
CA PHE A 149 -12.85 -3.45 -1.50
C PHE A 149 -13.92 -4.52 -1.23
N LEU A 150 -15.08 -4.12 -0.72
CA LEU A 150 -16.21 -5.02 -0.46
C LEU A 150 -16.66 -5.76 -1.73
N LYS A 151 -16.75 -5.06 -2.87
CA LYS A 151 -17.06 -5.66 -4.17
C LYS A 151 -16.00 -6.67 -4.60
N ALA A 152 -14.73 -6.44 -4.28
CA ALA A 152 -13.63 -7.33 -4.65
C ALA A 152 -13.58 -8.62 -3.82
N VAL A 153 -13.87 -8.55 -2.52
CA VAL A 153 -13.77 -9.68 -1.59
C VAL A 153 -15.11 -10.35 -1.24
N GLY A 154 -16.23 -9.68 -1.53
CA GLY A 154 -17.58 -10.23 -1.46
C GLY A 154 -18.24 -10.26 -0.07
N SER A 155 -17.51 -9.94 1.00
CA SER A 155 -18.05 -9.92 2.37
C SER A 155 -17.38 -8.86 3.23
N GLN A 156 -18.10 -8.30 4.22
CA GLN A 156 -17.56 -7.32 5.16
C GLN A 156 -16.82 -8.03 6.32
N PRO A 157 -15.78 -7.41 6.90
CA PRO A 157 -15.04 -7.98 8.03
C PRO A 157 -15.87 -7.90 9.33
N LYS A 158 -15.54 -8.72 10.34
CA LYS A 158 -16.20 -8.62 11.66
C LYS A 158 -15.67 -7.44 12.46
N VAL A 159 -14.36 -7.18 12.35
CA VAL A 159 -13.67 -6.10 13.05
C VAL A 159 -12.75 -5.36 12.08
N VAL A 160 -12.79 -4.02 12.14
CA VAL A 160 -11.86 -3.14 11.45
C VAL A 160 -11.06 -2.38 12.50
N VAL A 161 -9.73 -2.45 12.39
CA VAL A 161 -8.79 -1.72 13.23
C VAL A 161 -8.17 -0.60 12.42
N THR A 162 -8.32 0.65 12.86
CA THR A 162 -7.64 1.80 12.23
C THR A 162 -7.19 2.78 13.29
N ASP A 163 -6.45 3.81 12.89
CA ASP A 163 -6.18 4.96 13.73
C ASP A 163 -7.45 5.82 13.94
N GLN A 164 -7.35 6.83 14.83
CA GLN A 164 -8.46 7.73 15.16
C GLN A 164 -8.66 8.81 14.07
N ASP A 165 -8.95 8.37 12.85
CA ASP A 165 -9.33 9.23 11.75
C ASP A 165 -10.87 9.36 11.66
N PRO A 166 -11.45 10.57 11.85
CA PRO A 166 -12.89 10.78 11.76
C PRO A 166 -13.48 10.43 10.39
N THR A 167 -12.70 10.64 9.33
CA THR A 167 -13.03 10.38 7.93
C THR A 167 -13.12 8.87 7.67
N MET A 168 -12.13 8.10 8.13
CA MET A 168 -12.19 6.64 8.06
C MET A 168 -13.35 6.09 8.87
N LYS A 169 -13.55 6.58 10.11
CA LYS A 169 -14.67 6.17 10.96
C LYS A 169 -16.01 6.39 10.28
N LYS A 170 -16.20 7.56 9.66
CA LYS A 170 -17.41 7.88 8.90
C LYS A 170 -17.59 6.89 7.74
N ALA A 171 -16.55 6.67 6.93
CA ALA A 171 -16.62 5.77 5.79
C ALA A 171 -16.94 4.32 6.19
N ILE A 172 -16.31 3.81 7.26
CA ILE A 172 -16.56 2.48 7.82
C ILE A 172 -18.04 2.36 8.21
N SER A 173 -18.59 3.32 8.93
CA SER A 173 -20.00 3.28 9.35
C SER A 173 -21.00 3.33 8.19
N VAL A 174 -20.61 3.89 7.05
CA VAL A 174 -21.44 3.98 5.83
C VAL A 174 -21.40 2.69 5.01
N VAL A 175 -20.26 2.00 4.94
CA VAL A 175 -20.06 0.86 4.04
C VAL A 175 -20.18 -0.48 4.76
N PHE A 176 -19.74 -0.55 6.01
CA PHE A 176 -19.67 -1.78 6.80
C PHE A 176 -20.61 -1.72 8.00
N VAL A 177 -21.89 -2.04 7.77
CA VAL A 177 -22.97 -1.82 8.74
C VAL A 177 -22.93 -2.75 9.95
N ASP A 178 -22.40 -3.97 9.82
CA ASP A 178 -22.29 -4.93 10.94
C ASP A 178 -20.84 -5.13 11.43
N THR A 179 -19.92 -4.26 11.00
CA THR A 179 -18.51 -4.33 11.40
C THR A 179 -18.28 -3.50 12.67
N ARG A 180 -17.54 -4.08 13.61
CA ARG A 180 -17.08 -3.36 14.80
C ARG A 180 -15.79 -2.60 14.50
N HIS A 181 -15.82 -1.27 14.66
CA HIS A 181 -14.62 -0.44 14.56
C HIS A 181 -13.85 -0.41 15.88
N GLN A 182 -12.55 -0.69 15.83
CA GLN A 182 -11.63 -0.59 16.96
C GLN A 182 -10.47 0.35 16.63
N LEU A 183 -9.97 1.04 17.65
CA LEU A 183 -8.78 1.87 17.52
C LEU A 183 -7.52 1.00 17.60
N CYS A 184 -6.52 1.34 16.80
CA CYS A 184 -5.28 0.61 16.82
C CYS A 184 -4.53 0.79 18.15
N MET A 185 -3.94 -0.30 18.64
CA MET A 185 -3.26 -0.33 19.93
C MET A 185 -2.09 0.66 20.00
N TRP A 186 -1.35 0.83 18.89
CA TRP A 186 -0.27 1.81 18.82
C TRP A 186 -0.77 3.23 19.09
N TYR A 187 -1.90 3.63 18.47
CA TYR A 187 -2.52 4.92 18.71
C TYR A 187 -2.93 5.08 20.18
N VAL A 188 -3.56 4.07 20.77
CA VAL A 188 -3.97 4.07 22.18
C VAL A 188 -2.74 4.22 23.09
N MET A 189 -1.69 3.42 22.87
CA MET A 189 -0.45 3.47 23.65
C MET A 189 0.26 4.82 23.53
N HIS A 190 0.33 5.38 22.33
CA HIS A 190 0.95 6.69 22.08
C HIS A 190 0.18 7.81 22.79
N LYS A 191 -1.17 7.78 22.77
CA LYS A 191 -1.97 8.78 23.49
C LYS A 191 -1.90 8.61 25.01
N LEU A 192 -1.80 7.38 25.51
CA LEU A 192 -1.67 7.10 26.94
C LEU A 192 -0.29 7.47 27.49
N SER A 193 0.79 7.16 26.77
CA SER A 193 2.15 7.53 27.18
C SER A 193 2.35 9.05 27.26
N LEU A 194 1.68 9.80 26.40
CA LEU A 194 1.68 11.27 26.46
C LEU A 194 0.89 11.85 27.66
N LYS A 195 -0.04 11.09 28.23
CA LYS A 195 -0.88 11.55 29.35
C LYS A 195 -0.46 11.00 30.71
N VAL A 196 0.26 9.89 30.75
CA VAL A 196 0.63 9.18 31.97
C VAL A 196 2.14 8.97 31.97
N PHE A 197 2.88 9.92 32.55
CA PHE A 197 4.34 9.84 32.67
C PHE A 197 4.82 8.86 33.76
N MET A 198 3.94 8.04 34.33
CA MET A 198 4.31 7.12 35.42
C MET A 198 3.31 5.95 35.50
N LEU A 199 3.85 4.72 35.54
CA LEU A 199 3.17 3.39 35.58
C LEU A 199 3.26 2.57 34.29
N PHE A 200 4.47 2.43 33.73
CA PHE A 200 4.85 1.16 33.10
C PHE A 200 4.93 0.12 34.22
N TYR A 201 4.25 -1.02 34.06
CA TYR A 201 4.40 -2.32 34.79
C TYR A 201 3.08 -3.05 35.14
N VAL A 202 1.97 -3.00 34.37
CA VAL A 202 0.85 -3.95 34.67
C VAL A 202 0.01 -4.45 33.46
N TRP A 203 0.50 -4.48 32.21
CA TRP A 203 -0.28 -5.10 31.11
C TRP A 203 0.58 -5.92 30.14
N HIS A 204 1.44 -6.77 30.67
CA HIS A 204 2.43 -7.55 29.91
C HIS A 204 1.94 -8.86 29.28
N PHE A 205 0.65 -9.25 29.30
CA PHE A 205 0.29 -10.59 28.79
C PHE A 205 -1.01 -10.61 27.98
N ARG A 206 -0.88 -10.40 26.65
CA ARG A 206 -1.71 -10.94 25.52
C ARG A 206 -1.84 -10.05 24.28
N ILE A 207 -1.08 -8.96 24.14
CA ILE A 207 -1.11 -8.10 22.94
C ILE A 207 0.31 -7.83 22.37
N HIS A 208 1.28 -8.62 22.79
CA HIS A 208 2.68 -8.46 22.35
C HIS A 208 2.87 -8.72 20.83
N CYS A 209 1.96 -9.47 20.20
CA CYS A 209 1.98 -9.70 18.75
C CYS A 209 1.32 -8.59 17.91
N ILE A 210 0.59 -7.64 18.48
CA ILE A 210 0.06 -6.49 17.71
C ILE A 210 1.00 -5.28 17.88
N LEU A 211 1.66 -5.16 19.03
CA LEU A 211 2.54 -4.04 19.37
C LEU A 211 3.84 -3.96 18.55
N LYS A 212 4.39 -5.09 18.08
CA LYS A 212 5.56 -5.06 17.17
C LYS A 212 5.22 -4.64 15.73
N TYR A 213 3.96 -4.73 15.31
CA TYR A 213 3.62 -4.72 13.88
C TYR A 213 3.35 -3.34 13.29
N MET A 214 2.88 -2.36 14.08
CA MET A 214 2.80 -0.98 13.57
C MET A 214 4.17 -0.29 13.49
N ALA A 215 5.11 -0.61 14.40
CA ALA A 215 6.48 -0.12 14.29
C ALA A 215 7.21 -0.71 13.07
N PHE A 216 6.84 -1.92 12.64
CA PHE A 216 7.45 -2.58 11.48
C PHE A 216 6.87 -2.09 10.14
N CYS A 217 5.60 -1.69 10.08
CA CYS A 217 5.03 -1.04 8.89
C CYS A 217 5.64 0.35 8.61
N THR A 218 6.18 1.05 9.60
CA THR A 218 6.92 2.31 9.39
C THR A 218 8.38 2.09 8.95
N LEU A 219 8.93 0.88 9.12
CA LEU A 219 10.35 0.58 8.87
C LEU A 219 10.61 -0.34 7.65
N LEU A 220 9.57 -0.95 7.05
CA LEU A 220 9.73 -1.88 5.91
C LEU A 220 9.44 -1.31 4.52
N LEU A 221 9.31 0.02 4.38
CA LEU A 221 9.30 0.69 3.06
C LEU A 221 10.60 1.42 2.72
N PHE A 222 11.69 1.04 3.39
CA PHE A 222 13.04 1.21 2.85
C PHE A 222 13.68 -0.17 2.76
N PHE A 223 13.30 -0.98 1.76
CA PHE A 223 14.16 -1.84 0.94
C PHE A 223 13.33 -2.58 -0.13
#